data_AF-A0A8I1WPR0-F1
#
_entry.id   AF-A0A8I1WPR0-F1
#
_cell.length_a   1.000
_cell.length_b   1.000
_cell.length_c   1.000
_cell.angle_alpha   90.00
_cell.angle_beta   90.00
_cell.angle_gamma   90.00
#
_symmetry.space_group_name_H-M   'P 1'
#
loop_
_entity.id
_entity.type
_entity.pdbx_description
1 polymer ?
#
loop_
_entity_poly.entity_id
_entity_poly.type
_entity_poly.pdbx_seq_one_letter_code
_entity_poly.pdbx_strand_id
1 'polypeptide(L)'
;MSKGTPYISPEYNPHALQRDWGFLVSVERHELFEAMHKSLGTFRTVLCRSVVQHAAEGSEGSGAMPGHPANVTSEGIAQEGKQLYREVGLDIMTLALLADVPAHRPLHLTQNSLIGHWRWLRDVWRETQSRPKYDAAACQTRNAVSDALQNGKNNLAVAELRKMFKEVQHAPENDGLYISFLNSLSLFCPFIGTELLWRQGRIDHDPLGRSGTKDKEGLIE
;
A
#
# COMPACT_ATOMS: atom_id res chain seq x y z
N MET A 1 14.20 28.92 15.28
CA MET A 1 14.31 28.33 13.91
C MET A 1 13.15 27.37 13.73
N SER A 2 12.11 27.76 12.98
CA SER A 2 10.97 26.89 12.71
C SER A 2 11.43 25.79 11.76
N LYS A 3 11.56 24.55 12.23
CA LYS A 3 11.72 23.40 11.33
C LYS A 3 10.51 23.42 10.39
N GLY A 4 10.77 23.58 9.10
CA GLY A 4 9.72 23.66 8.09
C GLY A 4 8.82 22.44 8.21
N THR A 5 7.55 22.66 8.50
CA THR A 5 6.55 21.59 8.46
C THR A 5 6.56 21.06 7.03
N PRO A 6 6.82 19.76 6.80
CA PRO A 6 6.83 19.21 5.45
C PRO A 6 5.49 19.52 4.78
N TYR A 7 5.52 20.06 3.57
CA TYR A 7 4.31 20.39 2.81
C TYR A 7 3.49 19.11 2.59
N ILE A 8 2.28 19.08 3.15
CA ILE A 8 1.32 18.00 2.94
C ILE A 8 0.38 18.44 1.83
N SER A 9 0.35 17.70 0.72
CA SER A 9 -0.73 17.85 -0.25
C SER A 9 -2.07 17.66 0.48
N PRO A 10 -3.00 18.64 0.38
CA PRO A 10 -4.32 18.52 1.00
C PRO A 10 -5.09 17.33 0.43
N GLU A 11 -4.76 16.90 -0.80
CA GLU A 11 -5.43 15.80 -1.48
C GLU A 11 -4.52 14.59 -1.67
N TYR A 12 -5.10 13.40 -1.52
CA TYR A 12 -4.46 12.13 -1.86
C TYR A 12 -4.12 12.09 -3.36
N ASN A 13 -2.83 11.92 -3.67
CA ASN A 13 -2.33 11.76 -5.03
C ASN A 13 -1.38 10.55 -5.10
N PRO A 14 -1.78 9.45 -5.75
CA PRO A 14 -0.95 8.24 -5.83
C PRO A 14 0.39 8.48 -6.53
N HIS A 15 0.44 9.38 -7.51
CA HIS A 15 1.65 9.66 -8.29
C HIS A 15 2.65 10.52 -7.53
N ALA A 16 2.16 11.40 -6.65
CA ALA A 16 3.03 12.14 -5.73
C ALA A 16 3.70 11.17 -4.74
N LEU A 17 2.92 10.27 -4.13
CA LEU A 17 3.45 9.26 -3.21
C LEU A 17 4.44 8.31 -3.92
N GLN A 18 4.15 7.92 -5.16
CA GLN A 18 5.08 7.14 -5.97
C GLN A 18 6.39 7.90 -6.23
N ARG A 19 6.34 9.20 -6.53
CA ARG A 19 7.54 10.02 -6.73
C ARG A 19 8.38 10.09 -5.44
N ASP A 20 7.70 10.22 -4.30
CA ASP A 20 8.32 10.48 -3.01
C ASP A 20 8.88 9.19 -2.39
N TRP A 21 8.18 8.05 -2.54
CA TRP A 21 8.55 6.77 -1.92
C TRP A 21 8.96 5.67 -2.91
N GLY A 22 8.94 5.96 -4.21
CA GLY A 22 9.30 5.02 -5.28
C GLY A 22 10.65 4.36 -5.08
N PHE A 23 11.64 5.12 -4.59
CA PHE A 23 12.99 4.60 -4.36
C PHE A 23 13.05 3.51 -3.27
N LEU A 24 12.19 3.60 -2.26
CA LEU A 24 12.14 2.63 -1.16
C LEU A 24 11.28 1.43 -1.58
N VAL A 25 10.04 1.70 -2.00
CA VAL A 25 9.06 0.65 -2.35
C VAL A 25 9.53 -0.21 -3.52
N SER A 26 10.23 0.36 -4.50
CA SER A 26 10.76 -0.42 -5.64
C SER A 26 11.90 -1.35 -5.27
N VAL A 27 12.66 -1.04 -4.22
CA VAL A 27 13.72 -1.92 -3.71
C VAL A 27 13.10 -3.02 -2.86
N GLU A 28 12.22 -2.65 -1.93
CA GLU A 28 11.55 -3.60 -1.03
C GLU A 28 10.67 -4.60 -1.78
N ARG A 29 10.01 -4.15 -2.86
CA ARG A 29 9.02 -4.95 -3.61
C ARG A 29 9.33 -5.04 -5.10
N HIS A 30 10.61 -5.22 -5.42
CA HIS A 30 11.13 -5.29 -6.79
C HIS A 30 10.36 -6.30 -7.67
N GLU A 31 9.92 -7.42 -7.10
CA GLU A 31 9.20 -8.47 -7.80
C GLU A 31 7.86 -8.00 -8.37
N LEU A 32 7.22 -7.01 -7.74
CA LEU A 32 5.98 -6.42 -8.24
C LEU A 32 6.23 -5.66 -9.54
N PHE A 33 7.29 -4.86 -9.59
CA PHE A 33 7.63 -4.05 -10.76
C PHE A 33 8.06 -4.92 -11.94
N GLU A 34 8.80 -6.01 -11.70
CA GLU A 34 9.13 -7.00 -12.72
C GLU A 34 7.88 -7.72 -13.27
N ALA A 35 6.96 -8.13 -12.40
CA ALA A 35 5.76 -8.87 -12.80
C ALA A 35 4.76 -8.01 -13.61
N MET A 36 4.79 -6.69 -13.41
CA MET A 36 3.90 -5.73 -14.06
C MET A 36 4.05 -5.70 -15.59
N HIS A 37 5.21 -6.13 -16.10
CA HIS A 37 5.52 -6.22 -17.53
C HIS A 37 4.91 -7.44 -18.23
N LYS A 38 4.34 -8.40 -17.48
CA LYS A 38 3.84 -9.66 -18.03
C LYS A 38 2.35 -9.59 -18.36
N SER A 39 1.50 -9.83 -17.36
CA SER A 39 0.05 -9.76 -17.50
C SER A 39 -0.58 -9.41 -16.15
N LEU A 40 -1.79 -8.85 -16.15
CA LEU A 40 -2.52 -8.53 -14.91
C LEU A 40 -2.77 -9.77 -14.05
N GLY A 41 -3.03 -10.93 -14.65
CA GLY A 41 -3.15 -12.20 -13.94
C GLY A 41 -1.86 -12.62 -13.25
N THR A 42 -0.71 -12.53 -13.95
CA THR A 42 0.59 -12.83 -13.36
C THR A 42 0.93 -11.86 -12.24
N PHE A 43 0.71 -10.57 -12.48
CA PHE A 43 0.96 -9.52 -11.51
C PHE A 43 0.10 -9.72 -10.25
N ARG A 44 -1.18 -10.08 -10.39
CA ARG A 44 -2.08 -10.43 -9.28
C ARG A 44 -1.55 -11.62 -8.45
N THR A 45 -1.04 -12.67 -9.09
CA THR A 45 -0.43 -13.81 -8.37
C THR A 45 0.80 -13.38 -7.56
N VAL A 46 1.66 -12.55 -8.14
CA VAL A 46 2.85 -12.05 -7.45
C VAL A 46 2.47 -11.09 -6.32
N LEU A 47 1.47 -10.23 -6.50
CA LEU A 47 0.91 -9.39 -5.44
C LEU A 47 0.42 -10.21 -4.25
N CYS A 48 -0.37 -11.26 -4.49
CA CYS A 48 -0.83 -12.13 -3.41
C CYS A 48 0.35 -12.74 -2.62
N ARG A 49 1.39 -13.18 -3.32
CA ARG A 49 2.59 -13.74 -2.68
C ARG A 49 3.30 -12.67 -1.84
N SER A 50 3.55 -11.50 -2.42
CA SER A 50 4.25 -10.38 -1.77
C SER A 50 3.52 -9.95 -0.49
N VAL A 51 2.19 -9.80 -0.55
CA VAL A 51 1.37 -9.45 0.63
C VAL A 51 1.47 -10.51 1.73
N VAL A 52 1.40 -11.80 1.39
CA VAL A 52 1.53 -12.89 2.37
C VAL A 52 2.93 -12.91 2.98
N GLN A 53 3.97 -12.74 2.17
CA GLN A 53 5.37 -12.74 2.62
C GLN A 53 5.63 -11.60 3.62
N HIS A 54 5.21 -10.37 3.30
CA HIS A 54 5.36 -9.23 4.20
C HIS A 54 4.46 -9.32 5.45
N ALA A 55 3.32 -10.01 5.36
CA ALA A 55 2.50 -10.29 6.54
C ALA A 55 3.10 -11.38 7.45
N ALA A 56 4.03 -12.17 6.92
CA ALA A 56 4.64 -13.32 7.57
C ALA A 56 6.08 -13.08 8.06
N GLU A 57 6.59 -11.84 7.97
CA GLU A 57 7.86 -11.47 8.61
C GLU A 57 7.78 -11.77 10.13
N GLY A 58 8.26 -12.96 10.52
CA GLY A 58 8.15 -13.54 11.87
C GLY A 58 7.53 -14.95 11.98
N SER A 59 6.98 -15.54 10.92
CA SER A 59 6.36 -16.88 10.97
C SER A 59 6.52 -17.66 9.66
N GLU A 60 7.18 -18.81 9.72
CA GLU A 60 7.29 -19.77 8.59
C GLU A 60 5.94 -20.45 8.31
N GLY A 61 5.00 -19.70 7.73
CA GLY A 61 3.70 -20.20 7.30
C GLY A 61 3.62 -20.26 5.79
N SER A 62 3.98 -21.40 5.18
CA SER A 62 3.77 -21.65 3.75
C SER A 62 2.28 -21.84 3.46
N GLY A 63 1.54 -20.75 3.27
CA GLY A 63 0.19 -20.79 2.75
C GLY A 63 0.17 -21.38 1.33
N ALA A 64 -0.72 -22.35 1.09
CA ALA A 64 -0.88 -22.97 -0.22
C ALA A 64 -1.30 -21.92 -1.26
N MET A 65 -0.37 -21.55 -2.14
CA MET A 65 -0.61 -20.58 -3.21
C MET A 65 -1.29 -21.25 -4.42
N PRO A 66 -2.15 -20.53 -5.17
CA PRO A 66 -2.69 -21.04 -6.42
C PRO A 66 -1.56 -21.28 -7.41
N GLY A 67 -1.47 -22.49 -7.96
CA GLY A 67 -0.41 -22.89 -8.89
C GLY A 67 -0.46 -22.22 -10.26
N HIS A 68 -1.57 -21.56 -10.61
CA HIS A 68 -1.78 -20.95 -11.93
C HIS A 68 -2.42 -19.56 -11.83
N PRO A 69 -1.96 -18.55 -12.60
CA PRO A 69 -2.59 -17.24 -12.67
C PRO A 69 -4.03 -17.35 -13.17
N ALA A 70 -4.97 -16.77 -12.41
CA ALA A 70 -6.35 -16.63 -12.87
C ALA A 70 -6.46 -15.52 -13.91
N ASN A 71 -7.42 -15.67 -14.84
CA ASN A 71 -7.65 -14.65 -15.87
C ASN A 71 -8.11 -13.32 -15.25
N VAL A 72 -7.56 -12.21 -15.74
CA VAL A 72 -7.99 -10.86 -15.37
C VAL A 72 -8.35 -10.15 -16.66
N THR A 73 -9.64 -9.86 -16.82
CA THR A 73 -10.16 -9.11 -17.95
C THR A 73 -10.45 -7.68 -17.52
N SER A 74 -10.53 -6.77 -18.50
CA SER A 74 -10.91 -5.39 -18.21
C SER A 74 -11.74 -4.79 -19.34
N GLU A 75 -12.65 -3.88 -18.97
CA GLU A 75 -13.48 -3.11 -19.91
C GLU A 75 -13.21 -1.62 -19.74
N GLY A 76 -12.90 -0.95 -20.86
CA GLY A 76 -12.69 0.51 -20.89
C GLY A 76 -11.47 1.02 -20.11
N ILE A 77 -10.56 0.14 -19.70
CA ILE A 77 -9.32 0.48 -18.97
C ILE A 77 -8.14 -0.30 -19.53
N ALA A 78 -6.91 0.14 -19.22
CA ALA A 78 -5.68 -0.51 -19.65
C ALA A 78 -5.64 -2.01 -19.30
N GLN A 79 -5.30 -2.85 -20.29
CA GLN A 79 -5.09 -4.29 -20.12
C GLN A 79 -3.65 -4.65 -19.71
N GLU A 80 -2.71 -3.75 -20.00
CA GLU A 80 -1.31 -3.90 -19.63
C GLU A 80 -1.04 -3.36 -18.23
N GLY A 81 -0.37 -4.15 -17.40
CA GLY A 81 -0.09 -3.78 -16.00
C GLY A 81 0.66 -2.47 -15.87
N LYS A 82 1.66 -2.23 -16.72
CA LYS A 82 2.48 -1.01 -16.70
C LYS A 82 1.67 0.24 -17.04
N GLN A 83 0.75 0.13 -18.00
CA GLN A 83 -0.12 1.23 -18.37
C GLN A 83 -1.12 1.51 -17.25
N LEU A 84 -1.77 0.47 -16.70
CA LEU A 84 -2.71 0.63 -15.59
C LEU A 84 -2.03 1.27 -14.36
N TYR A 85 -0.82 0.83 -14.03
CA TYR A 85 -0.01 1.45 -12.97
C TYR A 85 0.25 2.93 -13.20
N ARG A 86 0.58 3.35 -14.42
CA ARG A 86 0.79 4.77 -14.75
C ARG A 86 -0.49 5.60 -14.66
N GLU A 87 -1.64 4.99 -14.90
CA GLU A 87 -2.93 5.67 -14.83
C GLU A 87 -3.38 5.86 -13.38
N VAL A 88 -3.36 4.80 -12.57
CA VAL A 88 -3.98 4.81 -11.22
C VAL A 88 -3.00 4.68 -10.06
N GLY A 89 -1.76 4.27 -10.29
CA GLY A 89 -0.79 3.99 -9.24
C GLY A 89 -0.96 2.61 -8.59
N LEU A 90 0.11 2.14 -7.92
CA LEU A 90 0.21 0.78 -7.41
C LEU A 90 -0.83 0.46 -6.34
N ASP A 91 -1.06 1.36 -5.38
CA ASP A 91 -1.97 1.10 -4.26
C ASP A 91 -3.40 0.81 -4.74
N ILE A 92 -3.89 1.60 -5.69
CA ILE A 92 -5.23 1.45 -6.27
C ILE A 92 -5.30 0.15 -7.07
N MET A 93 -4.27 -0.10 -7.89
CA MET A 93 -4.17 -1.32 -8.69
C MET A 93 -4.14 -2.58 -7.81
N THR A 94 -3.40 -2.57 -6.70
CA THR A 94 -3.33 -3.70 -5.76
C THR A 94 -4.69 -3.98 -5.14
N LEU A 95 -5.38 -2.95 -4.63
CA LEU A 95 -6.72 -3.15 -4.06
C LEU A 95 -7.71 -3.68 -5.10
N ALA A 96 -7.69 -3.13 -6.32
CA ALA A 96 -8.58 -3.57 -7.40
C ALA A 96 -8.36 -5.04 -7.78
N LEU A 97 -7.11 -5.49 -7.78
CA LEU A 97 -6.77 -6.88 -8.11
C LEU A 97 -7.06 -7.86 -6.96
N LEU A 98 -7.08 -7.40 -5.70
CA LEU A 98 -7.15 -8.29 -4.55
C LEU A 98 -8.47 -8.26 -3.78
N ALA A 99 -9.29 -7.23 -3.92
CA ALA A 99 -10.42 -7.00 -3.01
C ALA A 99 -11.70 -7.78 -3.34
N ASP A 100 -11.98 -8.02 -4.62
CA ASP A 100 -13.31 -8.48 -5.03
C ASP A 100 -13.47 -9.99 -4.88
N VAL A 101 -12.61 -10.75 -5.56
CA VAL A 101 -12.66 -12.22 -5.57
C VAL A 101 -11.33 -12.84 -5.10
N PRO A 102 -11.35 -14.11 -4.63
CA PRO A 102 -10.12 -14.84 -4.32
C PRO A 102 -9.15 -14.88 -5.51
N ALA A 103 -7.85 -14.90 -5.24
CA ALA A 103 -6.79 -14.82 -6.25
C ALA A 103 -6.87 -15.88 -7.37
N HIS A 104 -7.40 -17.06 -7.05
CA HIS A 104 -7.56 -18.18 -7.98
C HIS A 104 -8.82 -18.08 -8.85
N ARG A 105 -9.70 -17.10 -8.61
CA ARG A 105 -10.92 -16.89 -9.40
C ARG A 105 -10.69 -15.82 -10.48
N PRO A 106 -11.30 -15.95 -11.67
CA PRO A 106 -11.27 -14.89 -12.67
C PRO A 106 -11.79 -13.56 -12.13
N LEU A 107 -11.20 -12.46 -12.56
CA LEU A 107 -11.58 -11.10 -12.15
C LEU A 107 -11.87 -10.25 -13.37
N HIS A 108 -12.93 -9.46 -13.29
CA HIS A 108 -13.26 -8.46 -14.31
C HIS A 108 -13.09 -7.06 -13.72
N LEU A 109 -12.06 -6.34 -14.17
CA LEU A 109 -11.78 -4.99 -13.72
C LEU A 109 -12.60 -3.97 -14.51
N THR A 110 -13.23 -3.07 -13.77
CA THR A 110 -14.02 -1.96 -14.33
C THR A 110 -13.47 -0.62 -13.84
N GLN A 111 -13.69 0.44 -14.61
CA GLN A 111 -13.32 1.80 -14.17
C GLN A 111 -13.97 2.18 -12.82
N ASN A 112 -15.22 1.75 -12.60
CA ASN A 112 -15.94 1.99 -11.35
C ASN A 112 -15.25 1.35 -10.14
N SER A 113 -14.69 0.14 -10.30
CA SER A 113 -13.91 -0.50 -9.24
C SER A 113 -12.68 0.33 -8.85
N LEU A 114 -11.91 0.81 -9.84
CA LEU A 114 -10.73 1.65 -9.62
C LEU A 114 -11.09 2.96 -8.91
N ILE A 115 -12.16 3.63 -9.35
CA ILE A 115 -12.66 4.86 -8.73
C ILE A 115 -13.08 4.60 -7.28
N GLY A 116 -13.74 3.48 -7.00
CA GLY A 116 -14.14 3.09 -5.64
C GLY A 116 -12.93 2.93 -4.70
N HIS A 117 -11.85 2.31 -5.18
CA HIS A 117 -10.61 2.19 -4.42
C HIS A 117 -9.91 3.53 -4.22
N TRP A 118 -9.85 4.37 -5.26
CA TRP A 118 -9.32 5.73 -5.15
C TRP A 118 -10.06 6.56 -4.09
N ARG A 119 -11.40 6.55 -4.13
CA ARG A 119 -12.23 7.29 -3.17
C ARG A 119 -11.96 6.83 -1.74
N TRP A 120 -11.86 5.52 -1.53
CA TRP A 120 -11.57 4.97 -0.21
C TRP A 120 -10.19 5.40 0.29
N LEU A 121 -9.14 5.35 -0.54
CA LEU A 121 -7.80 5.82 -0.15
C LEU A 121 -7.76 7.32 0.12
N ARG A 122 -8.55 8.11 -0.62
CA ARG A 122 -8.72 9.54 -0.34
C ARG A 122 -9.38 9.79 1.02
N ASP A 123 -10.36 8.96 1.40
CA ASP A 123 -10.96 9.03 2.73
C ASP A 123 -9.95 8.64 3.82
N VAL A 124 -9.17 7.57 3.62
CA VAL A 124 -8.06 7.18 4.51
C VAL A 124 -7.09 8.36 4.70
N TRP A 125 -6.66 8.99 3.61
CA TRP A 125 -5.76 10.16 3.66
C TRP A 125 -6.34 11.30 4.50
N ARG A 126 -7.62 11.65 4.27
CA ARG A 126 -8.29 12.73 5.00
C ARG A 126 -8.41 12.45 6.50
N GLU A 127 -8.78 11.21 6.87
CA GLU A 127 -8.93 10.81 8.27
C GLU A 127 -7.60 10.72 9.04
N THR A 128 -6.48 10.57 8.33
CA THR A 128 -5.15 10.40 8.93
C THR A 128 -4.35 11.71 8.99
N GLN A 129 -4.63 12.67 8.12
CA GLN A 129 -3.95 13.98 8.09
C GLN A 129 -4.06 14.76 9.41
N SER A 130 -5.16 14.62 10.15
CA SER A 130 -5.45 15.36 11.38
C SER A 130 -5.01 14.64 12.65
N ARG A 131 -4.45 13.43 12.54
CA ARG A 131 -4.14 12.60 13.71
C ARG A 131 -2.80 12.98 14.34
N PRO A 132 -2.70 12.99 15.68
CA PRO A 132 -1.43 13.20 16.37
C PRO A 132 -0.47 12.04 16.09
N LYS A 133 0.79 12.21 16.52
CA LYS A 133 1.74 11.10 16.60
C LYS A 133 1.38 10.24 17.80
N TYR A 134 1.19 8.95 17.58
CA TYR A 134 0.79 7.99 18.60
C TYR A 134 1.95 7.14 19.09
N ASP A 135 1.86 6.62 20.32
CA ASP A 135 2.95 5.87 20.96
C ASP A 135 3.23 4.51 20.27
N ALA A 136 4.51 4.16 20.23
CA ALA A 136 5.10 3.01 19.56
C ALA A 136 4.54 1.66 20.06
N ALA A 137 4.21 1.58 21.36
CA ALA A 137 4.01 0.31 22.08
C ALA A 137 2.64 -0.37 21.87
N ALA A 138 1.65 0.31 21.29
CA ALA A 138 0.27 -0.16 21.28
C ALA A 138 -0.12 -1.09 20.11
N CYS A 139 0.82 -1.51 19.26
CA CYS A 139 0.47 -2.30 18.07
C CYS A 139 0.09 -3.75 18.39
N GLN A 140 -1.01 -4.25 17.84
CA GLN A 140 -1.30 -5.68 17.81
C GLN A 140 -0.45 -6.33 16.71
N THR A 141 0.33 -7.35 17.06
CA THR A 141 1.17 -8.10 16.11
C THR A 141 0.37 -9.06 15.22
N ARG A 142 -0.86 -9.42 15.62
CA ARG A 142 -1.74 -10.30 14.86
C ARG A 142 -3.16 -9.76 14.90
N ASN A 143 -3.80 -9.69 13.72
CA ASN A 143 -5.17 -9.22 13.58
C ASN A 143 -5.91 -10.02 12.48
N ALA A 144 -7.20 -9.72 12.28
CA ALA A 144 -8.05 -10.42 11.32
C ALA A 144 -7.55 -10.35 9.87
N VAL A 145 -6.79 -9.30 9.49
CA VAL A 145 -6.17 -9.19 8.17
C VAL A 145 -5.06 -10.24 8.03
N SER A 146 -4.15 -10.32 9.01
CA SER A 146 -3.08 -11.32 9.02
C SER A 146 -3.64 -12.75 9.02
N ASP A 147 -4.70 -13.02 9.79
CA ASP A 147 -5.35 -14.33 9.81
C ASP A 147 -5.97 -14.69 8.44
N ALA A 148 -6.64 -13.74 7.79
CA ALA A 148 -7.19 -13.97 6.45
C ALA A 148 -6.09 -14.23 5.41
N LEU A 149 -4.96 -13.52 5.49
CA LEU A 149 -3.81 -13.72 4.61
C LEU A 149 -3.14 -15.08 4.79
N GLN A 150 -2.93 -15.52 6.05
CA GLN A 150 -2.38 -16.85 6.34
C GLN A 150 -3.24 -17.99 5.79
N ASN A 151 -4.56 -17.76 5.71
CA ASN A 151 -5.50 -18.70 5.12
C ASN A 151 -5.66 -18.58 3.59
N GLY A 152 -4.84 -17.76 2.92
CA GLY A 152 -4.90 -17.54 1.48
C GLY A 152 -6.15 -16.77 1.01
N LYS A 153 -6.84 -16.06 1.90
CA LYS A 153 -8.09 -15.33 1.63
C LYS A 153 -7.83 -13.84 1.42
N ASN A 154 -7.17 -13.49 0.30
CA ASN A 154 -6.78 -12.11 -0.01
C ASN A 154 -7.96 -11.11 -0.01
N ASN A 155 -9.10 -11.48 -0.61
CA ASN A 155 -10.28 -10.62 -0.70
C ASN A 155 -10.91 -10.37 0.68
N LEU A 156 -10.95 -11.41 1.52
CA LEU A 156 -11.40 -11.26 2.91
C LEU A 156 -10.44 -10.39 3.72
N ALA A 157 -9.13 -10.51 3.50
CA ALA A 157 -8.14 -9.67 4.17
C ALA A 157 -8.34 -8.17 3.84
N VAL A 158 -8.66 -7.84 2.58
CA VAL A 158 -9.01 -6.45 2.21
C VAL A 158 -10.35 -6.01 2.82
N ALA A 159 -11.32 -6.91 2.96
CA ALA A 159 -12.58 -6.60 3.65
C ALA A 159 -12.36 -6.30 5.14
N GLU A 160 -11.54 -7.10 5.83
CA GLU A 160 -11.14 -6.85 7.22
C GLU A 160 -10.33 -5.56 7.37
N LEU A 161 -9.46 -5.24 6.40
CA LEU A 161 -8.74 -3.95 6.37
C LEU A 161 -9.72 -2.76 6.33
N ARG A 162 -10.75 -2.82 5.49
CA ARG A 162 -11.79 -1.79 5.41
C ARG A 162 -12.62 -1.71 6.68
N LYS A 163 -12.89 -2.84 7.32
CA LYS A 163 -13.61 -2.89 8.61
C LYS A 163 -12.78 -2.25 9.71
N MET A 164 -11.48 -2.58 9.80
CA MET A 164 -10.54 -1.98 10.73
C MET A 164 -10.44 -0.46 10.55
N PHE A 165 -10.46 0.03 9.30
CA PHE A 165 -10.53 1.48 9.04
C PHE A 165 -11.80 2.11 9.62
N LYS A 166 -12.96 1.47 9.47
CA LYS A 166 -14.20 1.97 10.10
C LYS A 166 -14.06 1.99 11.62
N GLU A 167 -13.49 0.95 12.24
CA GLU A 167 -13.27 0.91 13.68
C GLU A 167 -12.35 2.06 14.14
N VAL A 168 -11.28 2.34 13.39
CA VAL A 168 -10.40 3.51 13.60
C VAL A 168 -11.16 4.83 13.57
N GLN A 169 -12.15 4.98 12.69
CA GLN A 169 -13.01 6.17 12.64
C GLN A 169 -13.92 6.28 13.87
N HIS A 170 -14.40 5.16 14.42
CA HIS A 170 -15.27 5.14 15.60
C HIS A 170 -14.50 5.23 16.92
N ALA A 171 -13.21 4.87 16.93
CA ALA A 171 -12.34 4.89 18.11
C ALA A 171 -11.06 5.72 17.83
N PRO A 172 -11.17 7.06 17.68
CA PRO A 172 -10.05 7.92 17.31
C PRO A 172 -8.91 7.97 18.34
N GLU A 173 -9.21 7.69 19.62
CA GLU A 173 -8.25 7.65 20.74
C GLU A 173 -7.54 6.28 20.86
N ASN A 174 -7.86 5.31 20.01
CA ASN A 174 -7.23 3.99 20.05
C ASN A 174 -6.00 3.93 19.15
N ASP A 175 -4.88 4.39 19.70
CA ASP A 175 -3.54 4.39 19.08
C ASP A 175 -3.17 3.03 18.50
N GLY A 176 -3.40 1.97 19.30
CA GLY A 176 -3.02 0.62 18.93
C GLY A 176 -3.77 0.09 17.71
N LEU A 177 -5.08 0.36 17.65
CA LEU A 177 -5.91 0.04 16.49
C LEU A 177 -5.48 0.83 15.26
N TYR A 178 -5.18 2.13 15.42
CA TYR A 178 -4.75 2.97 14.31
C TYR A 178 -3.42 2.49 13.71
N ILE A 179 -2.43 2.20 14.55
CA ILE A 179 -1.14 1.70 14.10
C ILE A 179 -1.28 0.30 13.47
N SER A 180 -2.10 -0.57 14.05
CA SER A 180 -2.38 -1.89 13.47
C SER A 180 -3.04 -1.78 12.09
N PHE A 181 -3.91 -0.77 11.91
CA PHE A 181 -4.49 -0.43 10.61
C PHE A 181 -3.42 0.05 9.62
N LEU A 182 -2.53 0.96 10.00
CA LEU A 182 -1.47 1.44 9.11
C LEU A 182 -0.53 0.31 8.68
N ASN A 183 -0.14 -0.57 9.61
CA ASN A 183 0.67 -1.74 9.30
C ASN A 183 -0.07 -2.70 8.35
N SER A 184 -1.37 -2.90 8.55
CA SER A 184 -2.17 -3.74 7.64
C SER A 184 -2.36 -3.07 6.27
N LEU A 185 -2.50 -1.75 6.24
CA LEU A 185 -2.64 -0.96 5.02
C LEU A 185 -1.38 -1.03 4.15
N SER A 186 -0.19 -0.91 4.74
CA SER A 186 1.09 -0.95 4.02
C SER A 186 1.34 -2.30 3.32
N LEU A 187 0.72 -3.38 3.77
CA LEU A 187 0.76 -4.67 3.07
C LEU A 187 0.15 -4.58 1.66
N PHE A 188 -0.97 -3.87 1.50
CA PHE A 188 -1.70 -3.76 0.23
C PHE A 188 -1.41 -2.46 -0.53
N CYS A 189 -1.18 -1.38 0.20
CA CYS A 189 -1.01 -0.03 -0.33
C CYS A 189 0.34 0.51 0.14
N PRO A 190 1.46 0.00 -0.41
CA PRO A 190 2.79 0.33 0.10
C PRO A 190 3.11 1.82 0.02
N PHE A 191 2.60 2.58 -0.96
CA PHE A 191 2.95 4.00 -1.07
C PHE A 191 2.30 4.86 0.01
N ILE A 192 0.97 4.82 0.13
CA ILE A 192 0.26 5.54 1.19
C ILE A 192 0.59 4.97 2.57
N GLY A 193 0.77 3.66 2.69
CA GLY A 193 1.14 3.00 3.95
C GLY A 193 2.47 3.52 4.47
N THR A 194 3.50 3.56 3.61
CA THR A 194 4.82 4.10 3.96
C THR A 194 4.74 5.56 4.38
N GLU A 195 4.05 6.42 3.62
CA GLU A 195 3.88 7.83 3.99
C GLU A 195 3.22 7.99 5.37
N LEU A 196 2.14 7.25 5.63
CA LEU A 196 1.40 7.36 6.90
C LEU A 196 2.19 6.81 8.09
N LEU A 197 2.93 5.71 7.91
CA LEU A 197 3.82 5.15 8.92
C LEU A 197 5.01 6.08 9.20
N TRP A 198 5.60 6.69 8.16
CA TRP A 198 6.64 7.69 8.29
C TRP A 198 6.18 8.91 9.11
N ARG A 199 4.96 9.41 8.87
CA ARG A 199 4.37 10.51 9.67
C ARG A 199 4.23 10.17 11.14
N GLN A 200 4.02 8.89 11.45
CA GLN A 200 4.00 8.37 12.82
C GLN A 200 5.39 8.12 13.40
N GLY A 201 6.46 8.45 12.67
CA GLY A 201 7.84 8.24 13.09
C GLY A 201 8.26 6.77 13.08
N ARG A 202 7.61 5.92 12.28
CA ARG A 202 7.89 4.47 12.23
C ARG A 202 8.80 4.04 11.08
N ILE A 203 9.16 4.99 10.22
CA ILE A 203 10.09 4.76 9.12
C ILE A 203 11.16 5.84 9.22
N ASP A 204 12.42 5.42 9.37
CA ASP A 204 13.58 6.30 9.54
C ASP A 204 14.16 6.76 8.19
N HIS A 205 13.29 7.08 7.24
CA HIS A 205 13.66 7.59 5.92
C HIS A 205 13.02 8.95 5.69
N ASP A 206 13.82 9.96 5.38
CA ASP A 206 13.31 11.28 4.99
C ASP A 206 13.06 11.33 3.47
N PRO A 207 11.80 11.44 3.00
CA PRO A 207 11.53 11.59 1.57
C PRO A 207 12.09 12.91 1.02
N LEU A 208 12.41 13.88 1.90
CA LEU A 208 12.96 15.20 1.57
C LEU A 208 14.50 15.28 1.61
N GLY A 209 15.23 14.16 1.66
CA GLY A 209 16.69 14.10 1.45
C GLY A 209 17.18 14.55 0.06
N ARG A 210 16.41 15.41 -0.64
CA ARG A 210 16.66 15.98 -1.96
C ARG A 210 16.70 17.52 -1.93
N SER A 211 17.68 18.06 -1.24
CA SER A 211 18.45 19.21 -1.74
C SER A 211 19.87 19.22 -1.17
N GLY A 212 20.48 18.05 -1.05
CA GLY A 212 21.94 17.94 -1.06
C GLY A 212 22.43 17.98 -2.50
N THR A 213 22.16 19.05 -3.24
CA THR A 213 23.21 19.51 -4.16
C THR A 213 24.38 19.75 -3.23
N LYS A 214 25.37 18.87 -3.28
CA LYS A 214 26.72 19.28 -2.91
C LYS A 214 26.93 20.56 -3.69
N ASP A 215 26.91 21.69 -3.01
CA ASP A 215 27.57 22.88 -3.50
C ASP A 215 29.01 22.45 -3.75
N LYS A 216 29.27 22.10 -5.02
CA LYS A 216 30.61 22.13 -5.58
C LYS A 216 30.89 23.62 -5.81
N GLU A 217 31.08 24.35 -4.73
CA GLU A 217 31.71 25.66 -4.69
C GLU A 217 32.74 25.60 -3.55
N GLY A 218 34.05 25.70 -3.74
CA GLY A 218 34.86 25.52 -4.92
C GLY A 218 36.17 24.89 -4.44
N LEU A 219 36.65 23.92 -5.22
CA LEU A 219 38.04 23.47 -5.19
C LEU A 219 38.57 23.77 -6.58
N ILE A 220 39.05 25.00 -6.76
CA ILE A 220 39.94 25.38 -7.87
C ILE A 220 40.97 26.33 -7.25
N GLU A 221 42.19 25.79 -7.14
CA GLU A 221 43.53 26.39 -6.99
C GLU A 221 43.76 27.57 -6.04
#